data_AF-A0A974TDE6-F1
#
_entry.id   AF-A0A974TDE6-F1
#
_cell.length_a   1.000
_cell.length_b   1.000
_cell.length_c   1.000
_cell.angle_alpha   90.00
_cell.angle_beta   90.00
_cell.angle_gamma   90.00
#
_symmetry.space_group_name_H-M   'P 1'
#
loop_
_entity.id
_entity.type
_entity.pdbx_description
1 polymer ?
#
loop_
_entity_poly.entity_id
_entity_poly.type
_entity_poly.pdbx_seq_one_letter_code
_entity_poly.pdbx_strand_id
1 'polypeptide(L)'
;MTSPGEGTYTLQYAQRKARYGHRDWLFWTDRSGSSQCAPKSKESIKKAMLASGTQGRWFVVSASTAVLQKGFWAMGVIMLRNAEHGI
;
A
#
# COMPACT_ATOMS: atom_id res chain seq x y z
N MET A 1 23.84 -16.37 -1.41
CA MET A 1 23.80 -14.89 -1.37
C MET A 1 22.34 -14.47 -1.47
N THR A 2 21.68 -14.32 -0.33
CA THR A 2 20.28 -13.87 -0.23
C THR A 2 20.27 -12.34 -0.12
N SER A 3 19.60 -11.67 -1.06
CA SER A 3 19.41 -10.21 -1.08
C SER A 3 18.93 -9.68 0.28
N PRO A 4 19.31 -8.46 0.67
CA PRO A 4 18.92 -7.89 1.95
C PRO A 4 17.40 -7.65 1.98
N GLY A 5 16.69 -8.49 2.73
CA GLY A 5 15.45 -8.12 3.41
C GLY A 5 14.13 -8.30 2.65
N GLU A 6 13.84 -9.49 2.11
CA GLU A 6 12.45 -9.93 1.92
C GLU A 6 11.81 -10.23 3.29
N GLY A 7 11.58 -9.19 4.08
CA GLY A 7 10.76 -9.30 5.28
C GLY A 7 9.31 -9.48 4.84
N THR A 8 8.68 -10.60 5.17
CA THR A 8 7.25 -10.79 4.98
C THR A 8 6.50 -9.67 5.71
N TYR A 9 6.05 -8.65 4.98
CA TYR A 9 5.38 -7.52 5.59
C TYR A 9 3.95 -7.90 5.90
N THR A 10 3.62 -7.95 7.20
CA THR A 10 2.26 -8.26 7.64
C THR A 10 1.39 -7.01 7.63
N LEU A 11 0.08 -7.20 7.49
CA LEU A 11 -0.91 -6.13 7.64
C LEU A 11 -0.76 -5.41 9.00
N GLN A 12 -0.42 -6.16 10.05
CA GLN A 12 -0.17 -5.62 11.39
C GLN A 12 1.01 -4.65 11.43
N TYR A 13 2.07 -4.91 10.65
CA TYR A 13 3.19 -4.00 10.52
C TYR A 13 2.75 -2.67 9.90
N ALA A 14 2.00 -2.72 8.79
CA ALA A 14 1.47 -1.53 8.14
C ALA A 14 0.52 -0.74 9.06
N GLN A 15 -0.36 -1.43 9.81
CA GLN A 15 -1.24 -0.81 10.81
C GLN A 15 -0.46 -0.11 11.92
N ARG A 16 0.56 -0.76 12.48
CA ARG A 16 1.42 -0.15 13.51
C ARG A 16 2.13 1.09 12.97
N LYS A 17 2.71 0.99 11.77
CA LYS A 17 3.42 2.12 11.15
C LYS A 17 2.48 3.28 10.79
N ALA A 18 1.26 3.00 10.35
CA ALA A 18 0.27 4.04 10.08
C ALA A 18 -0.19 4.74 11.37
N ARG A 19 -0.50 3.95 12.41
CA ARG A 19 -0.97 4.46 13.71
C ARG A 19 0.05 5.37 14.39
N TYR A 20 1.30 4.93 14.47
CA TYR A 20 2.34 5.63 15.25
C TYR A 20 3.29 6.49 14.40
N GLY A 21 3.33 6.28 13.09
CA GLY A 21 4.18 7.05 12.18
C GLY A 21 3.48 8.24 11.51
N HIS A 22 2.18 8.43 11.76
CA HIS A 22 1.35 9.51 11.21
C HIS A 22 1.46 9.67 9.69
N ARG A 23 1.58 8.55 8.99
CA ARG A 23 1.62 8.49 7.52
C ARG A 23 0.69 7.38 7.06
N ASP A 24 0.07 7.58 5.92
CA ASP A 24 -0.69 6.51 5.27
C ASP A 24 0.26 5.43 4.76
N TRP A 25 -0.19 4.18 4.85
CA TRP A 25 0.52 3.03 4.30
C TRP A 25 -0.35 2.31 3.28
N LEU A 26 0.30 1.57 2.39
CA LEU A 26 -0.34 0.65 1.48
C LEU A 26 0.01 -0.78 1.88
N PHE A 27 -0.95 -1.67 1.72
CA PHE A 27 -0.77 -3.12 1.87
C PHE A 27 -1.38 -3.81 0.66
N TRP A 28 -0.63 -4.71 0.03
CA TRP A 28 -1.09 -5.47 -1.13
C TRP A 28 -0.38 -6.82 -1.21
N THR A 29 -0.93 -7.71 -2.02
CA THR A 29 -0.28 -8.97 -2.38
C THR A 29 0.29 -8.83 -3.78
N ASP A 30 1.55 -9.20 -3.97
CA ASP A 30 2.17 -9.22 -5.29
C ASP A 30 1.75 -10.44 -6.12
N ARG A 31 2.22 -10.50 -7.37
CA ARG A 31 1.86 -11.58 -8.30
C ARG A 31 2.44 -12.94 -7.89
N SER A 32 3.46 -12.96 -7.04
CA SER A 32 4.00 -14.19 -6.44
C SER A 32 3.20 -14.67 -5.22
N GLY A 33 2.19 -13.91 -4.79
CA GLY A 33 1.41 -14.22 -3.58
C GLY A 33 2.04 -13.68 -2.29
N SER A 34 3.14 -12.94 -2.38
CA SER A 34 3.83 -12.38 -1.22
C SER A 34 3.17 -11.07 -0.76
N SER A 35 3.07 -10.91 0.56
CA SER A 35 2.50 -9.70 1.16
C SER A 35 3.53 -8.58 1.19
N GLN A 36 3.11 -7.41 0.70
CA GLN A 36 3.94 -6.23 0.56
C GLN A 36 3.29 -5.06 1.29
N CYS A 37 4.12 -4.17 1.86
CA CYS A 37 3.64 -2.90 2.38
C CYS A 37 4.66 -1.79 2.17
N ALA A 38 4.17 -0.55 2.03
CA ALA A 38 5.02 0.63 1.89
C ALA A 38 4.26 1.89 2.31
N PRO A 39 4.94 2.98 2.70
CA PRO A 39 4.30 4.29 2.84
C PRO A 39 3.58 4.70 1.55
N LYS A 40 2.47 5.41 1.67
CA LYS A 40 1.70 5.91 0.53
C LYS A 40 2.53 6.94 -0.24
N SER A 41 2.81 6.63 -1.50
CA SER A 41 3.50 7.48 -2.47
C SER A 41 2.98 7.17 -3.87
N LYS A 42 3.26 8.04 -4.85
CA LYS A 42 2.88 7.80 -6.26
C LYS A 42 3.38 6.42 -6.75
N GLU A 43 4.61 6.06 -6.38
CA GLU A 43 5.23 4.80 -6.77
C GLU A 43 4.59 3.59 -6.10
N SER A 44 4.33 3.65 -4.79
CA SER A 44 3.73 2.54 -4.06
C SER A 44 2.27 2.31 -4.48
N ILE A 45 1.52 3.38 -4.78
CA ILE A 45 0.16 3.28 -5.35
C ILE A 45 0.21 2.54 -6.68
N LYS A 46 1.11 2.91 -7.60
CA LYS A 46 1.28 2.20 -8.89
C LYS A 46 1.62 0.73 -8.69
N LYS A 47 2.58 0.42 -7.80
CA LYS A 47 2.97 -0.97 -7.51
C LYS A 47 1.79 -1.78 -7.00
N ALA A 48 1.03 -1.25 -6.04
CA ALA A 48 -0.15 -1.93 -5.49
C ALA A 48 -1.22 -2.18 -6.56
N MET A 49 -1.50 -1.20 -7.43
CA MET A 49 -2.46 -1.35 -8.53
C MET A 49 -2.02 -2.38 -9.57
N LEU A 50 -0.74 -2.40 -9.97
CA LEU A 50 -0.21 -3.33 -10.98
C LEU A 50 -0.07 -4.77 -10.44
N ALA A 51 0.21 -4.90 -9.15
CA ALA A 51 0.27 -6.17 -8.45
C ALA A 51 -1.12 -6.82 -8.32
N SER A 52 -2.10 -6.03 -7.89
CA SER A 52 -3.48 -6.51 -7.73
C SER A 52 -4.23 -6.68 -9.06
N GLY A 53 -3.78 -6.04 -10.15
CA GLY A 53 -4.51 -6.04 -11.41
C GLY A 53 -5.87 -5.35 -11.27
N THR A 54 -6.77 -5.55 -12.22
CA THR A 54 -8.08 -4.87 -12.24
C THR A 54 -9.11 -5.44 -11.26
N GLN A 55 -8.92 -6.68 -10.83
CA GLN A 55 -9.87 -7.43 -10.00
C GLN A 55 -9.32 -7.77 -8.60
N GLY A 56 -8.03 -7.60 -8.36
CA GLY A 56 -7.41 -7.87 -7.07
C GLY A 56 -7.67 -6.78 -6.04
N ARG A 57 -7.20 -7.04 -4.81
CA ARG A 57 -7.43 -6.18 -3.65
C ARG A 57 -6.09 -5.64 -3.16
N TRP A 58 -6.07 -4.35 -2.89
CA TRP A 58 -5.03 -3.67 -2.12
C TRP A 58 -5.74 -2.81 -1.07
N PHE A 59 -5.00 -2.30 -0.09
CA PHE A 59 -5.57 -1.51 0.99
C PHE A 59 -4.73 -0.27 1.25
N VAL A 60 -5.41 0.84 1.51
CA VAL A 60 -4.81 1.99 2.20
C VAL A 60 -5.05 1.78 3.70
N VAL A 61 -4.00 1.98 4.47
CA VAL A 61 -4.02 1.96 5.93
C VAL A 61 -3.87 3.40 6.40
N SER A 62 -4.96 3.98 6.90
CA SER A 62 -5.01 5.40 7.23
C SER A 62 -4.13 5.74 8.43
N ALA A 63 -3.42 6.86 8.33
CA ALA A 63 -2.60 7.42 9.40
C ALA A 63 -3.40 7.55 10.71
N SER A 64 -2.71 7.37 11.83
CA SER A 64 -3.21 7.53 13.21
C SER A 64 -4.29 6.56 13.67
N THR A 65 -5.17 6.09 12.78
CA THR A 65 -6.31 5.22 13.12
C THR A 65 -6.07 3.76 12.74
N ALA A 66 -5.22 3.51 11.73
CA ALA A 66 -5.01 2.21 11.11
C ALA A 66 -6.27 1.59 10.47
N VAL A 67 -7.25 2.44 10.11
CA VAL A 67 -8.44 2.02 9.35
C VAL A 67 -8.01 1.51 7.98
N LEU A 68 -8.61 0.41 7.54
CA LEU A 68 -8.36 -0.20 6.25
C LEU A 68 -9.39 0.26 5.24
N GLN A 69 -8.94 0.97 4.21
CA GLN A 69 -9.76 1.34 3.07
C GLN A 69 -9.41 0.44 1.90
N LYS A 70 -10.40 -0.26 1.36
CA LYS A 70 -10.19 -1.16 0.24
C LYS A 70 -9.92 -0.38 -1.04
N GLY A 71 -8.80 -0.70 -1.66
CA GLY A 71 -8.34 -0.31 -2.98
C GLY A 71 -9.24 -0.80 -4.12
N PHE A 72 -9.61 0.09 -5.04
CA PHE A 72 -10.13 -0.25 -6.37
C PHE A 72 -9.51 0.66 -7.43
N TRP A 73 -9.54 0.24 -8.70
CA TRP A 73 -8.79 0.91 -9.76
C TRP A 73 -9.13 2.39 -9.94
N ALA A 74 -10.42 2.74 -9.96
CA ALA A 74 -10.85 4.13 -10.10
C ALA A 74 -10.31 4.99 -8.95
N MET A 75 -10.34 4.50 -7.71
CA MET A 75 -9.74 5.19 -6.56
C MET A 75 -8.23 5.32 -6.72
N GLY A 76 -7.54 4.29 -7.20
CA GLY A 76 -6.10 4.34 -7.47
C GLY A 76 -5.73 5.42 -8.50
N VAL A 77 -6.48 5.52 -9.60
CA VAL A 77 -6.28 6.58 -10.61
C VAL A 77 -6.49 7.98 -10.02
N ILE A 78 -7.53 8.17 -9.19
CA ILE A 78 -7.76 9.44 -8.48
C ILE A 78 -6.58 9.76 -7.56
N MET A 79 -6.10 8.79 -6.78
CA MET A 79 -4.96 8.98 -5.89
C MET A 79 -3.68 9.33 -6.65
N LEU A 80 -3.46 8.74 -7.84
CA LEU A 80 -2.31 9.06 -8.67
C LEU A 80 -2.37 10.47 -9.25
N ARG A 81 -3.56 10.96 -9.63
CA ARG A 81 -3.75 12.36 -10.02
C ARG A 81 -3.53 13.31 -8.85
N ASN A 82 -4.13 13.01 -7.70
CA ASN A 82 -3.96 13.85 -6.50
C ASN A 82 -2.49 13.91 -6.06
N ALA A 83 -1.73 12.82 -6.23
CA ALA A 83 -0.31 12.78 -5.93
C ALA A 83 0.53 13.78 -6.74
N GLU A 84 0.03 14.29 -7.87
CA GLU A 84 0.68 15.34 -8.66
C GLU A 84 0.55 16.72 -8.00
N HIS A 85 -0.44 16.88 -7.13
CA HIS A 85 -0.68 18.08 -6.34
C HIS A 85 -0.15 17.96 -4.91
N GLY A 86 0.46 16.83 -4.56
CA GLY A 86 1.01 16.53 -3.23
C GLY A 86 0.31 15.35 -2.55
N ILE A 87 1.03 14.73 -1.61
CA ILE A 87 0.53 13.68 -0.69
C ILE A 87 0.87 14.11 0.72
#